data_AF-A0A843D1H7-F1
#
_entry.id   AF-A0A843D1H7-F1
#
_cell.length_a   1.000
_cell.length_b   1.000
_cell.length_c   1.000
_cell.angle_alpha   90.00
_cell.angle_beta   90.00
_cell.angle_gamma   90.00
#
_symmetry.space_group_name_H-M   'P 1'
#
loop_
_entity.id
_entity.type
_entity.pdbx_description
1 polymer ?
#
loop_
_entity_poly.entity_id
_entity_poly.type
_entity_poly.pdbx_seq_one_letter_code
_entity_poly.pdbx_strand_id
1 'polypeptide(L)'
;MLTNESLNKADFDLMKEIWTVSALDGIRGSFYSKELNAAQKEVRVANALLHDTESIPVKEARIRSIIDGSEPKTHNEHLVSGFNNALNMIIRDYEHLDFDERSVLSIHRMLFSDMLCEKGMFMNGSDQAMEILFSDYKSQTTEALAFLPRILDQFSRVAPFRDGNKRMRSLLTTLLLLKNGYKAQIYVGLDESQPLLKALMDSYNELDRRYPIVNNRKVKKRDRILHIIETSPEPVKKRDICACIPDVSIRTADVVLSDLIDQNKIEKLGTFKDARYCLV
;
A
#
# COMPACT_ATOMS: atom_id res chain seq x y z
N MET A 1 8.82 -23.39 -22.57
CA MET A 1 7.44 -23.18 -23.05
C MET A 1 6.59 -22.81 -21.84
N LEU A 2 5.96 -21.64 -21.89
CA LEU A 2 5.24 -21.01 -20.78
C LEU A 2 3.91 -21.72 -20.55
N THR A 3 3.57 -22.04 -19.30
CA THR A 3 2.16 -22.14 -18.91
C THR A 3 1.67 -20.71 -18.69
N ASN A 4 1.13 -20.10 -19.75
CA ASN A 4 0.25 -18.95 -19.58
C ASN A 4 -0.95 -19.44 -18.76
N GLU A 5 -1.03 -19.12 -17.47
CA GLU A 5 -2.35 -18.96 -16.89
C GLU A 5 -2.96 -17.76 -17.60
N SER A 6 -3.77 -18.05 -18.61
CA SER A 6 -4.54 -17.05 -19.33
C SER A 6 -5.46 -16.36 -18.32
N LEU A 7 -5.43 -15.03 -18.27
CA LEU A 7 -6.39 -14.24 -17.51
C LEU A 7 -7.80 -14.78 -17.77
N ASN A 8 -8.50 -15.09 -16.69
CA ASN A 8 -9.86 -15.58 -16.76
C ASN A 8 -10.84 -14.39 -16.74
N LYS A 9 -12.13 -14.67 -16.92
CA LYS A 9 -13.17 -13.63 -16.91
C LYS A 9 -13.17 -12.79 -15.62
N ALA A 10 -12.97 -13.43 -14.45
CA ALA A 10 -12.95 -12.73 -13.17
C ALA A 10 -11.76 -11.76 -13.07
N ASP A 11 -10.60 -12.10 -13.63
CA ASP A 11 -9.45 -11.20 -13.69
C ASP A 11 -9.77 -9.95 -14.53
N PHE A 12 -10.42 -10.12 -15.69
CA PHE A 12 -10.85 -8.99 -16.53
C PHE A 12 -11.91 -8.11 -15.85
N ASP A 13 -12.86 -8.71 -15.15
CA ASP A 13 -13.88 -7.96 -14.42
C ASP A 13 -13.23 -7.14 -13.28
N LEU A 14 -12.29 -7.75 -12.55
CA LEU A 14 -11.51 -7.08 -11.51
C LEU A 14 -10.67 -5.92 -12.05
N MET A 15 -10.01 -6.10 -13.20
CA MET A 15 -9.24 -5.03 -13.85
C MET A 15 -10.12 -3.82 -14.20
N LYS A 16 -11.34 -4.04 -14.72
CA LYS A 16 -12.29 -2.94 -15.04
C LYS A 16 -12.75 -2.20 -13.79
N GLU A 17 -13.01 -2.93 -12.70
CA GLU A 17 -13.36 -2.32 -11.42
C GLU A 17 -12.20 -1.47 -10.89
N ILE A 18 -10.98 -2.01 -10.87
CA ILE A 18 -9.77 -1.28 -10.45
C ILE A 18 -9.59 -0.01 -11.27
N TRP A 19 -9.73 -0.07 -12.60
CA TRP A 19 -9.64 1.10 -13.47
C TRP A 19 -10.69 2.16 -13.13
N THR A 20 -11.90 1.74 -12.77
CA THR A 20 -12.99 2.65 -12.39
C THR A 20 -12.69 3.38 -11.07
N VAL A 21 -12.22 2.66 -10.05
CA VAL A 21 -11.94 3.25 -8.72
C VAL A 21 -10.63 4.04 -8.68
N SER A 22 -9.66 3.72 -9.54
CA SER A 22 -8.40 4.47 -9.65
C SER A 22 -8.57 5.85 -10.29
N ALA A 23 -9.61 6.06 -11.10
CA ALA A 23 -9.94 7.35 -11.67
C ALA A 23 -10.15 8.45 -10.61
N LEU A 24 -10.48 8.08 -9.38
CA LEU A 24 -10.67 8.99 -8.25
C LEU A 24 -9.36 9.42 -7.55
N ASP A 25 -8.22 8.78 -7.85
CA ASP A 25 -6.94 9.05 -7.18
C ASP A 25 -6.49 10.51 -7.33
N GLY A 26 -6.70 11.10 -8.51
CA GLY A 26 -6.38 12.50 -8.76
C GLY A 26 -7.20 13.47 -7.90
N ILE A 27 -8.45 13.10 -7.57
CA ILE A 27 -9.36 13.94 -6.78
C ILE A 27 -9.10 13.77 -5.28
N ARG A 28 -8.79 12.56 -4.81
CA ARG A 28 -8.50 12.26 -3.38
C ARG A 28 -7.42 13.17 -2.81
N GLY A 29 -6.34 13.40 -3.55
CA GLY A 29 -5.24 14.30 -3.16
C GLY A 29 -5.72 15.71 -2.80
N SER A 30 -6.69 16.26 -3.53
CA SER A 30 -7.21 17.62 -3.32
C SER A 30 -8.00 17.79 -2.02
N PHE A 31 -8.67 16.72 -1.57
CA PHE A 31 -9.56 16.76 -0.41
C PHE A 31 -8.96 16.19 0.88
N TYR A 32 -8.01 15.27 0.75
CA TYR A 32 -7.45 14.49 1.87
C TYR A 32 -5.93 14.63 1.98
N SER A 33 -5.31 15.68 1.43
CA SER A 33 -3.84 15.80 1.39
C SER A 33 -3.14 15.56 2.73
N LYS A 34 -3.64 16.16 3.82
CA LYS A 34 -3.06 15.98 5.16
C LYS A 34 -3.24 14.54 5.66
N GLU A 35 -4.43 13.99 5.47
CA GLU A 35 -4.79 12.64 5.87
C GLU A 35 -3.98 11.58 5.10
N LEU A 36 -3.81 11.78 3.79
CA LEU A 36 -3.04 10.91 2.90
C LEU A 36 -1.54 10.95 3.22
N ASN A 37 -0.99 12.12 3.57
CA ASN A 37 0.38 12.22 4.06
C ASN A 37 0.60 11.39 5.34
N ALA A 38 -0.39 11.40 6.25
CA ALA A 38 -0.34 10.58 7.46
C ALA A 38 -0.43 9.09 7.11
N ALA A 39 -1.36 8.72 6.20
CA ALA A 39 -1.53 7.36 5.72
C ALA A 39 -0.26 6.81 5.06
N GLN A 40 0.43 7.62 4.27
CA GLN A 40 1.69 7.24 3.63
C GLN A 40 2.77 6.88 4.66
N LYS A 41 2.83 7.60 5.78
CA LYS A 41 3.74 7.22 6.88
C LYS A 41 3.36 5.86 7.47
N GLU A 42 2.08 5.60 7.68
CA GLU A 42 1.60 4.31 8.20
C GLU A 42 1.92 3.16 7.23
N VAL A 43 1.76 3.35 5.92
CA VAL A 43 2.15 2.34 4.92
C VAL A 43 3.64 2.05 4.95
N ARG A 44 4.49 3.08 5.10
CA ARG A 44 5.94 2.90 5.24
C ARG A 44 6.28 2.08 6.48
N VAL A 45 5.60 2.31 7.60
CA VAL A 45 5.76 1.52 8.84
C VAL A 45 5.32 0.07 8.60
N ALA A 46 4.14 -0.14 7.99
CA ALA A 46 3.60 -1.47 7.71
C ALA A 46 4.52 -2.28 6.77
N ASN A 47 5.04 -1.65 5.71
CA ASN A 47 6.00 -2.30 4.81
C ASN A 47 7.31 -2.64 5.52
N ALA A 48 7.83 -1.75 6.37
CA ALA A 48 9.03 -2.04 7.16
C ALA A 48 8.82 -3.25 8.08
N LEU A 49 7.67 -3.36 8.74
CA LEU A 49 7.31 -4.52 9.56
C LEU A 49 7.19 -5.80 8.73
N LEU A 50 6.57 -5.73 7.55
CA LEU A 50 6.39 -6.88 6.66
C LEU A 50 7.73 -7.48 6.21
N HIS A 51 8.71 -6.61 5.91
CA HIS A 51 10.01 -7.01 5.38
C HIS A 51 11.11 -7.15 6.43
N ASP A 52 10.76 -7.04 7.71
CA ASP A 52 11.60 -7.33 8.86
C ASP A 52 11.42 -8.81 9.28
N THR A 53 11.85 -9.72 8.41
CA THR A 53 11.67 -11.17 8.58
C THR A 53 12.79 -11.84 9.38
N GLU A 54 13.56 -11.04 10.12
CA GLU A 54 14.74 -11.50 10.84
C GLU A 54 14.39 -12.16 12.17
N SER A 55 15.30 -12.97 12.72
CA SER A 55 15.07 -13.67 13.99
C SER A 55 14.84 -12.72 15.19
N ILE A 56 15.29 -11.46 15.10
CA ILE A 56 15.04 -10.42 16.09
C ILE A 56 14.48 -9.18 15.37
N PRO A 57 13.15 -9.04 15.27
CA PRO A 57 12.55 -7.90 14.58
C PRO A 57 12.73 -6.59 15.36
N VAL A 58 12.87 -5.49 14.63
CA VAL A 58 12.86 -4.12 15.09
C VAL A 58 11.45 -3.77 15.59
N LYS A 59 11.34 -3.31 16.83
CA LYS A 59 10.06 -2.90 17.41
C LYS A 59 9.43 -1.76 16.61
N GLU A 60 8.10 -1.78 16.44
CA GLU A 60 7.38 -0.75 15.67
C GLU A 60 7.71 0.69 16.10
N ALA A 61 7.77 0.97 17.40
CA ALA A 61 8.14 2.29 17.92
C ALA A 61 9.54 2.74 17.42
N ARG A 62 10.47 1.79 17.29
CA ARG A 62 11.81 2.04 16.76
C ARG A 62 11.78 2.24 15.24
N ILE A 63 11.02 1.42 14.50
CA ILE A 63 10.77 1.61 13.06
C ILE A 63 10.25 3.02 12.78
N ARG A 64 9.23 3.47 13.52
CA ARG A 64 8.67 4.83 13.41
C ARG A 64 9.74 5.89 13.61
N SER A 65 10.60 5.75 14.63
CA SER A 65 11.69 6.69 14.87
C SER A 65 12.72 6.75 13.72
N ILE A 66 13.02 5.62 13.07
CA ILE A 66 13.95 5.54 11.93
C ILE A 66 13.31 6.19 10.70
N ILE A 67 12.04 5.92 10.45
CA ILE A 67 11.25 6.56 9.38
C ILE A 67 11.20 8.08 9.56
N ASP A 68 11.21 8.56 10.81
CA ASP A 68 11.30 9.98 11.18
C ASP A 68 12.72 10.56 11.16
N GLY A 69 13.73 9.77 10.77
CA GLY A 69 15.11 10.23 10.56
C GLY A 69 16.09 9.91 11.69
N SER A 70 15.72 9.08 12.67
CA SER A 70 16.68 8.59 13.66
C SER A 70 17.72 7.68 13.00
N GLU A 71 18.98 7.83 13.39
CA GLU A 71 20.08 7.02 12.87
C GLU A 71 19.89 5.52 13.18
N PRO A 72 19.96 4.62 12.17
CA PRO A 72 19.93 3.17 12.37
C PRO A 72 21.23 2.67 13.00
N LYS A 73 21.14 1.69 13.90
CA LYS A 73 22.28 1.20 14.70
C LYS A 73 22.62 -0.27 14.49
N THR A 74 21.61 -1.07 14.19
CA THR A 74 21.76 -2.52 13.98
C THR A 74 21.57 -2.85 12.51
N HIS A 75 22.02 -4.03 12.10
CA HIS A 75 21.80 -4.51 10.73
C HIS A 75 20.32 -4.40 10.32
N ASN A 76 19.39 -4.83 11.18
CA ASN A 76 17.95 -4.80 10.88
C ASN A 76 17.41 -3.37 10.82
N GLU A 77 17.89 -2.47 11.67
CA GLU A 77 17.53 -1.05 11.58
C GLU A 77 18.02 -0.42 10.26
N HIS A 78 19.20 -0.83 9.76
CA HIS A 78 19.69 -0.42 8.44
C HIS A 78 18.82 -1.01 7.31
N LEU A 79 18.29 -2.24 7.44
CA LEU A 79 17.35 -2.80 6.46
C LEU A 79 16.06 -1.98 6.40
N VAL A 80 15.52 -1.59 7.56
CA VAL A 80 14.35 -0.71 7.67
C VAL A 80 14.64 0.66 7.05
N SER A 81 15.77 1.29 7.38
CA SER A 81 16.20 2.57 6.82
C SER A 81 16.34 2.50 5.29
N GLY A 82 17.06 1.49 4.79
CA GLY A 82 17.33 1.31 3.37
C GLY A 82 16.06 1.05 2.55
N PHE A 83 15.16 0.20 3.04
CA PHE A 83 13.85 -0.01 2.40
C PHE A 83 13.04 1.29 2.35
N ASN A 84 12.99 2.01 3.47
CA ASN A 84 12.31 3.28 3.57
C ASN A 84 12.88 4.33 2.59
N ASN A 85 14.19 4.40 2.44
CA ASN A 85 14.87 5.30 1.51
C ASN A 85 14.55 4.93 0.05
N ALA A 86 14.58 3.64 -0.29
CA ALA A 86 14.23 3.16 -1.63
C ALA A 86 12.75 3.42 -1.97
N LEU A 87 11.83 3.17 -1.04
CA LEU A 87 10.41 3.44 -1.24
C LEU A 87 10.15 4.94 -1.41
N ASN A 88 10.79 5.80 -0.61
CA ASN A 88 10.68 7.25 -0.78
C ASN A 88 11.24 7.73 -2.12
N MET A 89 12.36 7.17 -2.57
CA MET A 89 12.92 7.46 -3.91
C MET A 89 11.92 7.08 -5.00
N ILE A 90 11.29 5.91 -4.91
CA ILE A 90 10.26 5.48 -5.86
C ILE A 90 9.07 6.43 -5.84
N ILE A 91 8.49 6.73 -4.67
CA ILE A 91 7.30 7.59 -4.59
C ILE A 91 7.58 9.00 -5.13
N ARG A 92 8.78 9.55 -4.89
CA ARG A 92 9.16 10.89 -5.36
C ARG A 92 9.50 10.92 -6.85
N ASP A 93 10.25 9.94 -7.32
CA ASP A 93 10.93 9.99 -8.62
C ASP A 93 10.37 8.95 -9.61
N TYR A 94 9.23 8.29 -9.33
CA TYR A 94 8.71 7.22 -10.18
C TYR A 94 8.59 7.68 -11.63
N GLU A 95 8.19 8.92 -11.92
CA GLU A 95 8.08 9.42 -13.30
C GLU A 95 9.38 9.25 -14.11
N HIS A 96 10.55 9.28 -13.46
CA HIS A 96 11.86 9.12 -14.07
C HIS A 96 12.49 7.73 -13.89
N LEU A 97 11.86 6.86 -13.10
CA LEU A 97 12.29 5.48 -12.90
C LEU A 97 11.50 4.54 -13.80
N ASP A 98 12.12 3.48 -14.32
CA ASP A 98 11.41 2.48 -15.13
C ASP A 98 11.78 1.06 -14.70
N PHE A 99 11.16 0.07 -15.32
CA PHE A 99 11.58 -1.32 -15.20
C PHE A 99 12.66 -1.63 -16.23
N ASP A 100 13.83 -1.04 -15.99
CA ASP A 100 15.07 -1.26 -16.73
C ASP A 100 16.24 -1.54 -15.78
N GLU A 101 17.36 -1.96 -16.33
CA GLU A 101 18.56 -2.28 -15.55
C GLU A 101 19.02 -1.11 -14.67
N ARG A 102 19.06 0.10 -15.24
CA ARG A 102 19.56 1.28 -14.54
C ARG A 102 18.75 1.57 -13.29
N SER A 103 17.42 1.63 -13.41
CA SER A 103 16.51 1.90 -12.31
C SER A 103 16.48 0.76 -11.30
N VAL A 104 16.44 -0.49 -11.76
CA VAL A 104 16.43 -1.68 -10.87
C VAL A 104 17.71 -1.75 -10.03
N LEU A 105 18.89 -1.54 -10.64
CA LEU A 105 20.15 -1.49 -9.89
C LEU A 105 20.24 -0.27 -8.98
N SER A 106 19.69 0.88 -9.38
CA SER A 106 19.63 2.09 -8.54
C SER A 106 18.78 1.87 -7.29
N ILE A 107 17.61 1.24 -7.42
CA ILE A 107 16.73 0.89 -6.30
C ILE A 107 17.44 -0.08 -5.36
N HIS A 108 18.12 -1.09 -5.89
CA HIS A 108 18.90 -2.02 -5.07
C HIS A 108 20.05 -1.33 -4.32
N ARG A 109 20.74 -0.36 -4.95
CA ARG A 109 21.77 0.44 -4.25
C ARG A 109 21.16 1.25 -3.11
N MET A 110 19.99 1.84 -3.33
CA MET A 110 19.29 2.61 -2.30
C MET A 110 18.83 1.72 -1.13
N LEU A 111 18.33 0.51 -1.44
CA LEU A 111 17.88 -0.48 -0.47
C LEU A 111 18.98 -0.87 0.53
N PHE A 112 20.24 -0.85 0.11
CA PHE A 112 21.40 -1.18 0.93
C PHE A 112 22.35 0.02 1.11
N SER A 113 21.85 1.25 0.98
CA SER A 113 22.66 2.47 0.95
C SER A 113 23.58 2.60 2.17
N ASP A 114 23.03 2.40 3.36
CA ASP A 114 23.73 2.51 4.65
C ASP A 114 24.53 1.24 5.04
N MET A 115 24.65 0.27 4.14
CA MET A 115 25.31 -1.01 4.40
C MET A 115 26.60 -1.20 3.61
N LEU A 116 27.57 -1.83 4.28
CA LEU A 116 28.84 -2.28 3.69
C LEU A 116 28.67 -3.69 3.09
N CYS A 117 28.01 -3.78 1.95
CA CYS A 117 27.82 -5.02 1.19
C CYS A 117 27.88 -4.76 -0.32
N GLU A 118 28.03 -5.83 -1.11
CA GLU A 118 27.83 -5.77 -2.57
C GLU A 118 26.39 -5.38 -2.88
N LYS A 119 26.21 -4.35 -3.70
CA LYS A 119 24.90 -3.80 -4.03
C LYS A 119 24.87 -3.19 -5.42
N GLY A 120 23.72 -3.28 -6.08
CA GLY A 120 23.54 -2.69 -7.40
C GLY A 120 24.21 -3.48 -8.51
N MET A 121 24.25 -4.79 -8.36
CA MET A 121 24.75 -5.73 -9.36
C MET A 121 23.94 -7.02 -9.29
N PHE A 122 23.71 -7.63 -10.44
CA PHE A 122 23.08 -8.94 -10.50
C PHE A 122 24.08 -10.04 -10.17
N MET A 123 23.57 -11.21 -9.78
CA MET A 123 24.37 -12.41 -9.61
C MET A 123 24.79 -12.96 -10.96
N ASN A 124 25.99 -13.54 -11.01
CA ASN A 124 26.48 -14.22 -12.21
C ASN A 124 25.44 -15.23 -12.75
N GLY A 125 25.09 -15.07 -14.02
CA GLY A 125 24.13 -15.94 -14.70
C GLY A 125 22.67 -15.48 -14.60
N SER A 126 22.37 -14.39 -13.89
CA SER A 126 21.04 -13.79 -13.87
C SER A 126 20.87 -12.60 -14.83
N ASP A 127 21.97 -12.03 -15.33
CA ASP A 127 21.98 -10.86 -16.22
C ASP A 127 21.12 -11.09 -17.47
N GLN A 128 21.36 -12.19 -18.18
CA GLN A 128 20.62 -12.51 -19.40
C GLN A 128 19.12 -12.74 -19.13
N ALA A 129 18.77 -13.33 -17.98
CA ALA A 129 17.37 -13.53 -17.61
C ALA A 129 16.68 -12.19 -17.31
N MET A 130 17.40 -11.25 -16.68
CA MET A 130 16.91 -9.90 -16.44
C MET A 130 16.79 -9.09 -17.72
N GLU A 131 17.75 -9.18 -18.64
CA GLU A 131 17.67 -8.54 -19.97
C GLU A 131 16.44 -8.99 -20.75
N ILE A 132 16.15 -10.30 -20.76
CA ILE A 132 14.94 -10.86 -21.37
C ILE A 132 13.70 -10.28 -20.67
N LEU A 133 13.69 -10.24 -19.33
CA LEU A 133 12.57 -9.72 -18.56
C LEU A 133 12.30 -8.23 -18.83
N PHE A 134 13.35 -7.41 -18.98
CA PHE A 134 13.24 -6.01 -19.37
C PHE A 134 12.71 -5.86 -20.81
N SER A 135 13.18 -6.70 -21.73
CA SER A 135 12.66 -6.73 -23.10
C SER A 135 11.19 -7.12 -23.15
N ASP A 136 10.78 -8.13 -22.38
CA ASP A 136 9.40 -8.58 -22.27
C ASP A 136 8.49 -7.46 -21.72
N TYR A 137 8.94 -6.77 -20.66
CA TYR A 137 8.24 -5.61 -20.12
C TYR A 137 8.12 -4.48 -21.16
N LYS A 138 9.18 -4.18 -21.91
CA LYS A 138 9.17 -3.10 -22.90
C LYS A 138 8.32 -3.43 -24.15
N SER A 139 8.23 -4.71 -24.51
CA SER A 139 7.52 -5.18 -25.71
C SER A 139 6.03 -5.43 -25.50
N GLN A 140 5.55 -5.36 -24.26
CA GLN A 140 4.16 -5.56 -23.93
C GLN A 140 3.23 -4.58 -24.68
N THR A 141 2.08 -5.07 -25.13
CA THR A 141 1.06 -4.27 -25.84
C THR A 141 -0.31 -4.30 -25.15
N THR A 142 -0.37 -4.93 -23.98
CA THR A 142 -1.60 -5.14 -23.22
C THR A 142 -1.77 -4.07 -22.15
N GLU A 143 -2.92 -4.03 -21.49
CA GLU A 143 -3.09 -3.18 -20.32
C GLU A 143 -2.14 -3.59 -19.18
N ALA A 144 -1.63 -2.61 -18.42
CA ALA A 144 -0.71 -2.78 -17.29
C ALA A 144 -1.02 -4.01 -16.41
N LEU A 145 -2.23 -4.04 -15.86
CA LEU A 145 -2.65 -5.06 -14.90
C LEU A 145 -2.68 -6.48 -15.49
N ALA A 146 -2.75 -6.61 -16.82
CA ALA A 146 -2.72 -7.92 -17.48
C ALA A 146 -1.33 -8.57 -17.47
N PHE A 147 -0.25 -7.77 -17.49
CA PHE A 147 1.11 -8.29 -17.62
C PHE A 147 1.98 -8.10 -16.37
N LEU A 148 1.68 -7.10 -15.52
CA LEU A 148 2.45 -6.84 -14.30
C LEU A 148 2.59 -8.04 -13.35
N PRO A 149 1.54 -8.85 -13.08
CA PRO A 149 1.67 -10.03 -12.22
C PRO A 149 2.75 -10.99 -12.75
N ARG A 150 2.76 -11.25 -14.07
CA ARG A 150 3.72 -12.13 -14.72
C ARG A 150 5.15 -11.60 -14.58
N ILE A 151 5.36 -10.30 -14.84
CA ILE A 151 6.69 -9.68 -14.73
C ILE A 151 7.24 -9.79 -13.30
N LEU A 152 6.40 -9.53 -12.29
CA LEU A 152 6.79 -9.60 -10.88
C LEU A 152 7.09 -11.03 -10.42
N ASP A 153 6.32 -12.01 -10.92
CA ASP A 153 6.54 -13.42 -10.61
C ASP A 153 7.79 -13.96 -11.30
N GLN A 154 8.07 -13.54 -12.54
CA GLN A 154 9.32 -13.85 -13.22
C GLN A 154 10.52 -13.24 -12.48
N PHE A 155 10.45 -11.98 -12.05
CA PHE A 155 11.50 -11.37 -11.22
C PHE A 155 11.76 -12.19 -9.95
N SER A 156 10.69 -12.66 -9.30
CA SER A 156 10.77 -13.48 -8.09
C SER A 156 11.45 -14.83 -8.32
N ARG A 157 11.25 -15.43 -9.52
CA ARG A 157 11.89 -16.68 -9.93
C ARG A 157 13.35 -16.51 -10.32
N VAL A 158 13.67 -15.41 -11.02
CA VAL A 158 15.05 -15.07 -11.39
C VAL A 158 15.87 -14.78 -10.13
N ALA A 159 15.26 -14.07 -9.16
CA ALA A 159 15.89 -13.67 -7.91
C ALA A 159 17.31 -13.11 -8.14
N PRO A 160 17.46 -12.05 -8.96
CA PRO A 160 18.74 -11.71 -9.59
C PRO A 160 19.79 -11.16 -8.62
N PHE A 161 19.43 -10.85 -7.37
CA PHE A 161 20.35 -10.28 -6.40
C PHE A 161 20.81 -11.31 -5.37
N ARG A 162 21.97 -11.06 -4.76
CA ARG A 162 22.47 -11.90 -3.65
C ARG A 162 21.57 -11.83 -2.42
N ASP A 163 21.03 -10.64 -2.13
CA ASP A 163 20.14 -10.36 -1.02
C ASP A 163 19.04 -9.37 -1.47
N GLY A 164 17.92 -9.34 -0.76
CA GLY A 164 16.92 -8.31 -0.91
C GLY A 164 15.90 -8.56 -2.02
N ASN A 165 15.90 -9.73 -2.67
CA ASN A 165 14.96 -10.02 -3.78
C ASN A 165 13.49 -9.83 -3.40
N LYS A 166 13.05 -10.24 -2.19
CA LYS A 166 11.67 -10.02 -1.72
C LYS A 166 11.36 -8.54 -1.55
N ARG A 167 12.25 -7.79 -0.89
CA ARG A 167 12.18 -6.33 -0.72
C ARG A 167 12.17 -5.61 -2.07
N MET A 168 13.00 -6.05 -3.00
CA MET A 168 13.04 -5.55 -4.38
C MET A 168 11.73 -5.83 -5.12
N ARG A 169 11.15 -7.04 -5.01
CA ARG A 169 9.84 -7.34 -5.61
C ARG A 169 8.77 -6.38 -5.10
N SER A 170 8.73 -6.12 -3.80
CA SER A 170 7.78 -5.17 -3.18
C SER A 170 7.97 -3.74 -3.70
N LEU A 171 9.21 -3.26 -3.76
CA LEU A 171 9.56 -1.95 -4.30
C LEU A 171 9.20 -1.84 -5.78
N LEU A 172 9.50 -2.86 -6.59
CA LEU A 172 9.17 -2.90 -8.01
C LEU A 172 7.67 -2.98 -8.26
N THR A 173 6.92 -3.68 -7.40
CA THR A 173 5.46 -3.68 -7.43
C THR A 173 4.94 -2.25 -7.25
N THR A 174 5.46 -1.53 -6.26
CA THR A 174 5.09 -0.13 -6.04
C THR A 174 5.43 0.75 -7.23
N LEU A 175 6.67 0.66 -7.75
CA LEU A 175 7.12 1.44 -8.91
C LEU A 175 6.21 1.20 -10.12
N LEU A 176 5.96 -0.07 -10.45
CA LEU A 176 5.22 -0.47 -11.63
C LEU A 176 3.74 -0.06 -11.54
N LEU A 177 3.13 -0.14 -10.36
CA LEU A 177 1.78 0.38 -10.15
C LEU A 177 1.72 1.91 -10.33
N LEU A 178 2.67 2.65 -9.75
CA LEU A 178 2.74 4.12 -9.88
C LEU A 178 2.95 4.56 -11.32
N LYS A 179 3.87 3.90 -12.04
CA LYS A 179 4.14 4.09 -13.48
C LYS A 179 2.88 3.97 -14.32
N ASN A 180 1.96 3.11 -13.91
CA ASN A 180 0.70 2.85 -14.61
C ASN A 180 -0.51 3.57 -14.00
N GLY A 181 -0.27 4.57 -13.14
CA GLY A 181 -1.31 5.47 -12.63
C GLY A 181 -2.09 4.94 -11.42
N TYR A 182 -1.75 3.77 -10.89
CA TYR A 182 -2.38 3.24 -9.68
C TYR A 182 -1.63 3.75 -8.43
N LYS A 183 -2.31 4.51 -7.57
CA LYS A 183 -1.66 5.21 -6.44
C LYS A 183 -2.13 4.76 -5.06
N ALA A 184 -3.10 3.86 -4.96
CA ALA A 184 -3.65 3.38 -3.69
C ALA A 184 -2.57 2.86 -2.73
N GLN A 185 -1.59 2.13 -3.24
CA GLN A 185 -0.49 1.53 -2.47
C GLN A 185 0.44 2.55 -1.78
N ILE A 186 0.33 3.84 -2.10
CA ILE A 186 1.03 4.90 -1.35
C ILE A 186 0.37 5.11 0.02
N TYR A 187 -0.93 4.90 0.12
CA TYR A 187 -1.76 5.31 1.26
C TYR A 187 -2.40 4.14 2.01
N VAL A 188 -2.47 2.97 1.37
CA VAL A 188 -2.96 1.72 1.94
C VAL A 188 -1.95 0.61 1.62
N GLY A 189 -1.72 -0.31 2.55
CA GLY A 189 -0.79 -1.42 2.35
C GLY A 189 -1.32 -2.42 1.32
N LEU A 190 -0.42 -3.08 0.60
CA LEU A 190 -0.76 -4.15 -0.32
C LEU A 190 -0.51 -5.50 0.36
N ASP A 191 -1.51 -6.39 0.37
CA ASP A 191 -1.34 -7.74 0.90
C ASP A 191 -0.58 -8.62 -0.11
N GLU A 192 0.73 -8.75 0.09
CA GLU A 192 1.62 -9.52 -0.81
C GLU A 192 1.39 -11.04 -0.75
N SER A 193 0.53 -11.54 0.14
CA SER A 193 0.15 -12.96 0.19
C SER A 193 -0.90 -13.34 -0.86
N GLN A 194 -1.55 -12.35 -1.48
CA GLN A 194 -2.62 -12.53 -2.46
C GLN A 194 -2.15 -12.23 -3.89
N PRO A 195 -2.86 -12.71 -4.92
CA PRO A 195 -2.64 -12.28 -6.30
C PRO A 195 -2.75 -10.76 -6.44
N LEU A 196 -1.87 -10.17 -7.27
CA LEU A 196 -1.72 -8.71 -7.38
C LEU A 196 -3.04 -7.98 -7.64
N LEU A 197 -3.89 -8.48 -8.54
CA LEU A 197 -5.16 -7.84 -8.87
C LEU A 197 -6.08 -7.77 -7.65
N LYS A 198 -6.17 -8.88 -6.90
CA LYS A 198 -7.02 -8.96 -5.72
C LYS A 198 -6.49 -8.05 -4.61
N ALA A 199 -5.19 -8.12 -4.33
CA ALA A 199 -4.54 -7.25 -3.36
C ALA A 199 -4.73 -5.76 -3.70
N LEU A 200 -4.60 -5.41 -4.99
CA LEU A 200 -4.78 -4.04 -5.46
C LEU A 200 -6.24 -3.59 -5.30
N MET A 201 -7.21 -4.41 -5.69
CA MET A 201 -8.63 -4.09 -5.49
C MET A 201 -8.97 -3.90 -4.01
N ASP A 202 -8.46 -4.76 -3.13
CA ASP A 202 -8.67 -4.63 -1.69
C ASP A 202 -8.05 -3.35 -1.14
N SER A 203 -6.87 -2.95 -1.64
CA SER A 203 -6.26 -1.66 -1.29
C SER A 203 -7.12 -0.47 -1.73
N TYR A 204 -7.77 -0.54 -2.90
CA TYR A 204 -8.70 0.50 -3.34
C TYR A 204 -9.99 0.53 -2.53
N ASN A 205 -10.56 -0.62 -2.23
CA ASN A 205 -11.74 -0.73 -1.37
C ASN A 205 -11.47 -0.12 0.00
N GLU A 206 -10.31 -0.39 0.58
CA GLU A 206 -9.90 0.22 1.84
C GLU A 206 -9.65 1.73 1.68
N LEU A 207 -9.02 2.17 0.59
CA LEU A 207 -8.82 3.59 0.31
C LEU A 207 -10.15 4.34 0.21
N ASP A 208 -11.14 3.76 -0.47
CA ASP A 208 -12.48 4.34 -0.61
C ASP A 208 -13.24 4.38 0.71
N ARG A 209 -13.16 3.30 1.49
CA ARG A 209 -13.75 3.24 2.83
C ARG A 209 -13.13 4.30 3.74
N ARG A 210 -11.81 4.47 3.70
CA ARG A 210 -11.08 5.44 4.52
C ARG A 210 -11.23 6.85 4.02
N TYR A 211 -11.27 7.11 2.71
CA TYR A 211 -11.27 8.45 2.10
C TYR A 211 -12.32 8.60 1.00
N PRO A 212 -13.61 8.47 1.35
CA PRO A 212 -14.67 8.40 0.36
C PRO A 212 -14.84 9.71 -0.40
N ILE A 213 -15.07 9.59 -1.71
CA ILE A 213 -15.45 10.68 -2.60
C ILE A 213 -16.79 10.30 -3.22
N VAL A 214 -17.79 11.18 -3.07
CA VAL A 214 -19.10 11.02 -3.69
C VAL A 214 -19.42 12.29 -4.46
N ASN A 215 -19.86 12.15 -5.71
CA ASN A 215 -20.18 13.28 -6.60
C ASN A 215 -19.03 14.32 -6.67
N ASN A 216 -17.78 13.83 -6.80
CA ASN A 216 -16.55 14.65 -6.80
C ASN A 216 -16.40 15.56 -5.57
N ARG A 217 -16.95 15.16 -4.41
CA ARG A 217 -16.83 15.90 -3.16
C ARG A 217 -16.39 15.00 -2.02
N LYS A 218 -15.63 15.58 -1.08
CA LYS A 218 -15.31 14.99 0.22
C LYS A 218 -16.59 14.71 1.00
N VAL A 219 -16.79 13.48 1.45
CA VAL A 219 -17.90 13.14 2.33
C VAL A 219 -17.63 13.71 3.73
N LYS A 220 -18.65 14.31 4.38
CA LYS A 220 -18.48 14.90 5.71
C LYS A 220 -18.20 13.81 6.75
N LYS A 221 -17.46 14.16 7.80
CA LYS A 221 -17.11 13.24 8.90
C LYS A 221 -18.35 12.61 9.54
N ARG A 222 -19.42 13.40 9.73
CA ARG A 222 -20.71 12.91 10.24
C ARG A 222 -21.25 11.75 9.40
N ASP A 223 -21.35 11.97 8.11
CA ASP A 223 -21.94 11.01 7.18
C ASP A 223 -21.06 9.75 7.06
N ARG A 224 -19.73 9.92 7.13
CA ARG A 224 -18.77 8.79 7.15
C ARG A 224 -18.91 7.94 8.40
N ILE A 225 -19.07 8.55 9.58
CA ILE A 225 -19.30 7.83 10.84
C ILE A 225 -20.62 7.05 10.76
N LEU A 226 -21.69 7.68 10.28
CA LEU A 226 -22.98 7.03 10.11
C LEU A 226 -22.87 5.85 9.14
N HIS A 227 -22.22 6.03 7.99
CA HIS A 227 -22.04 4.98 6.99
C HIS A 227 -21.31 3.74 7.53
N ILE A 228 -20.31 3.91 8.40
CA ILE A 228 -19.64 2.78 9.06
C ILE A 228 -20.61 1.99 9.93
N ILE A 229 -21.49 2.67 10.64
CA ILE A 229 -22.49 2.02 11.49
C ILE A 229 -23.54 1.33 10.62
N GLU A 230 -23.97 1.96 9.53
CA GLU A 230 -24.96 1.42 8.58
C GLU A 230 -24.47 0.15 7.87
N THR A 231 -23.20 0.10 7.52
CA THR A 231 -22.61 -1.00 6.75
C THR A 231 -22.01 -2.10 7.62
N SER A 232 -21.89 -1.88 8.93
CA SER A 232 -21.34 -2.90 9.82
C SER A 232 -22.40 -3.96 10.16
N PRO A 233 -22.08 -5.26 10.01
CA PRO A 233 -23.00 -6.32 10.40
C PRO A 233 -23.14 -6.45 11.92
N GLU A 234 -22.20 -5.88 12.69
CA GLU A 234 -22.13 -5.98 14.14
C GLU A 234 -22.07 -4.59 14.78
N PRO A 235 -22.59 -4.42 16.01
CA PRO A 235 -22.49 -3.14 16.71
C PRO A 235 -21.03 -2.67 16.88
N VAL A 236 -20.74 -1.45 16.41
CA VAL A 236 -19.37 -0.94 16.22
C VAL A 236 -18.88 -0.20 17.46
N LYS A 237 -17.63 -0.42 17.90
CA LYS A 237 -17.04 0.41 18.96
C LYS A 237 -16.53 1.74 18.39
N LYS A 238 -16.59 2.80 19.20
CA LYS A 238 -16.02 4.13 18.86
C LYS A 238 -14.56 4.06 18.40
N ARG A 239 -13.73 3.23 19.05
CA ARG A 239 -12.32 3.06 18.70
C ARG A 239 -12.16 2.47 17.30
N ASP A 240 -13.05 1.55 16.92
CA ASP A 240 -13.01 0.87 15.63
C ASP A 240 -13.45 1.85 14.53
N ILE A 241 -14.44 2.72 14.80
CA ILE A 241 -14.80 3.85 13.92
C ILE A 241 -13.59 4.77 13.68
N CYS A 242 -12.86 5.15 14.74
CA CYS A 242 -11.68 6.02 14.61
C CYS A 242 -10.50 5.32 13.91
N ALA A 243 -10.36 4.00 14.07
CA ALA A 243 -9.37 3.22 13.32
C ALA A 243 -9.72 3.13 11.83
N CYS A 244 -11.02 3.08 11.51
CA CYS A 244 -11.53 3.09 10.14
C CYS A 244 -11.46 4.48 9.50
N ILE A 245 -11.62 5.54 10.29
CA ILE A 245 -11.59 6.94 9.86
C ILE A 245 -10.49 7.68 10.63
N PRO A 246 -9.21 7.55 10.24
CA PRO A 246 -8.09 8.06 11.02
C PRO A 246 -8.07 9.59 11.15
N ASP A 247 -8.82 10.32 10.31
CA ASP A 247 -8.97 11.78 10.42
C ASP A 247 -10.10 12.24 11.37
N VAL A 248 -10.85 11.31 11.96
CA VAL A 248 -11.85 11.60 12.99
C VAL A 248 -11.22 11.45 14.37
N SER A 249 -11.16 12.56 15.11
CA SER A 249 -10.74 12.51 16.51
C SER A 249 -11.79 11.82 17.39
N ILE A 250 -11.36 11.22 18.50
CA ILE A 250 -12.27 10.62 19.49
C ILE A 250 -13.36 11.62 19.94
N ARG A 251 -12.97 12.90 20.15
CA ARG A 251 -13.91 13.97 20.53
C ARG A 251 -14.93 14.26 19.43
N THR A 252 -14.50 14.27 18.17
CA THR A 252 -15.40 14.44 17.03
C THR A 252 -16.37 13.27 16.93
N ALA A 253 -15.89 12.04 17.10
CA ALA A 253 -16.73 10.85 17.12
C ALA A 253 -17.76 10.94 18.25
N ASP A 254 -17.37 11.32 19.47
CA ASP A 254 -18.30 11.50 20.59
C ASP A 254 -19.42 12.50 20.27
N VAL A 255 -19.07 13.68 19.76
CA VAL A 255 -20.06 14.70 19.38
C VAL A 255 -21.03 14.18 18.32
N VAL A 256 -20.53 13.52 17.28
CA VAL A 256 -21.36 12.99 16.20
C VAL A 256 -22.25 11.85 16.69
N LEU A 257 -21.71 10.92 17.47
CA LEU A 257 -22.47 9.77 17.99
C LEU A 257 -23.60 10.23 18.92
N SER A 258 -23.32 11.18 19.82
CA SER A 258 -24.36 11.79 20.66
C SER A 258 -25.48 12.41 19.83
N ASP A 259 -25.14 13.23 18.84
CA ASP A 259 -26.13 13.87 17.98
C ASP A 259 -26.91 12.87 17.09
N LEU A 260 -26.32 11.75 16.69
CA LEU A 260 -27.03 10.68 15.97
C LEU A 260 -28.00 9.91 16.89
N ILE A 261 -27.66 9.73 18.16
CA ILE A 261 -28.55 9.14 19.17
C ILE A 261 -29.73 10.09 19.45
N ASP A 262 -29.46 11.37 19.64
CA ASP A 262 -30.50 12.38 19.90
C ASP A 262 -31.49 12.49 18.72
N GLN A 263 -31.03 12.21 17.51
CA GLN A 263 -31.85 12.14 16.29
C GLN A 263 -32.52 10.78 16.05
N ASN A 264 -32.36 9.82 16.97
CA ASN A 264 -32.89 8.46 16.88
C ASN A 264 -32.46 7.72 15.59
N LYS A 265 -31.23 7.97 15.11
CA LYS A 265 -30.65 7.29 13.94
C LYS A 265 -29.83 6.06 14.32
N ILE A 266 -29.24 6.07 15.51
CA ILE A 266 -28.45 4.96 16.05
C ILE A 266 -28.83 4.74 17.50
N GLU A 267 -28.65 3.52 17.99
CA GLU A 267 -28.72 3.18 19.40
C GLU A 267 -27.34 2.87 19.98
N LYS A 268 -27.21 3.06 21.29
CA LYS A 268 -25.99 2.76 22.05
C LYS A 268 -26.20 1.54 22.91
N LEU A 269 -25.40 0.51 22.66
CA LEU A 269 -25.39 -0.74 23.42
C LEU A 269 -24.24 -0.74 24.43
N GLY A 270 -24.53 -1.10 25.68
CA GLY A 270 -23.53 -1.17 26.76
C GLY A 270 -23.06 0.18 27.30
N THR A 271 -22.10 0.15 28.22
CA THR A 271 -21.63 1.34 28.94
C THR A 271 -20.10 1.48 28.90
N PHE A 272 -19.62 2.71 29.08
CA PHE A 272 -18.20 3.06 29.18
C PHE A 272 -17.33 2.54 28.02
N LYS A 273 -16.40 1.61 28.30
CA LYS A 273 -15.37 1.13 27.36
C LYS A 273 -15.88 0.09 26.35
N ASP A 274 -17.01 -0.54 26.66
CA ASP A 274 -17.64 -1.55 25.79
C ASP A 274 -18.86 -1.03 25.06
N ALA A 275 -19.08 0.29 25.10
CA ALA A 275 -20.10 0.96 24.32
C ALA A 275 -19.93 0.66 22.82
N ARG A 276 -21.00 0.15 22.22
CA ARG A 276 -21.14 -0.14 20.80
C ARG A 276 -22.34 0.61 20.22
N TYR A 277 -22.33 0.83 18.91
CA TYR A 277 -23.35 1.61 18.21
C TYR A 277 -23.85 0.81 17.01
N CYS A 278 -25.16 0.76 16.83
CA CYS A 278 -25.84 0.15 15.68
C CYS A 278 -27.01 1.02 15.25
N LEU A 279 -27.53 0.77 14.05
CA LEU A 279 -28.76 1.43 13.59
C LEU A 279 -29.95 1.07 14.48
N VAL A 280 -30.88 2.01 14.61
CA VAL A 280 -32.21 1.80 15.18
C VAL A 280 -33.12 1.10 14.16
#